data_AF-A0A1J4TYS3-F1
#
_entry.id   AF-A0A1J4TYS3-F1
#
_cell.length_a   1.000
_cell.length_b   1.000
_cell.length_c   1.000
_cell.angle_alpha   90.00
_cell.angle_beta   90.00
_cell.angle_gamma   90.00
#
_symmetry.space_group_name_H-M   'P 1'
#
loop_
_entity.id
_entity.type
_entity.pdbx_description
1 polymer ?
#
loop_
_entity_poly.entity_id
_entity_poly.type
_entity_poly.pdbx_seq_one_letter_code
_entity_poly.pdbx_strand_id
1 'polypeptide(L)'
;MIYRFPYEFRDSIGFGKIATPIIPVDILGLKNRAYSFRFLLDTGADMSLVPYKIILSLFEGKVNYKKLETNQVIGIDSRVINVYSTKLSCRLSTVEFPLDVFFSPKIEVPCPILGRNFLKWFNVLFKEGELEVAAEILRIVPRKNVFYKFREADERQVIIYKKIFSKKNGINQITNINVGGDVINSNIDASINKRNSPQIIKINHQKIVKDISKNVDLLSESPLSKWTEIIKKIDKTYSEVSDDVLKRRIHRIVKNEFEKRIKKDKNFKNKAVAWLKRVATDTISNFTGSLLAVVASKLLKMS
;
A
#
# COMPACT_ATOMS: atom_id res chain seq x y z
N MET A 1 3.81 -7.32 16.98
CA MET A 1 5.27 -7.52 17.09
C MET A 1 5.89 -7.15 15.75
N ILE A 2 7.03 -6.47 15.73
CA ILE A 2 7.70 -6.05 14.48
C ILE A 2 9.03 -6.79 14.36
N TYR A 3 9.25 -7.45 13.23
CA TYR A 3 10.48 -8.11 12.86
C TYR A 3 11.19 -7.31 11.78
N ARG A 4 12.53 -7.26 11.83
CA ARG A 4 13.34 -6.56 10.83
C ARG A 4 14.30 -7.53 10.18
N PHE A 5 14.34 -7.53 8.85
CA PHE A 5 15.23 -8.37 8.07
C PHE A 5 16.04 -7.48 7.12
N PRO A 6 17.37 -7.43 7.24
CA PRO A 6 18.19 -6.68 6.29
C PRO A 6 18.08 -7.31 4.91
N TYR A 7 18.12 -6.48 3.86
CA TYR A 7 18.19 -7.01 2.50
C TYR A 7 19.52 -7.71 2.24
N GLU A 8 19.47 -8.79 1.48
CA GLU A 8 20.67 -9.35 0.86
C GLU A 8 20.95 -8.61 -0.44
N PHE A 9 22.16 -8.06 -0.59
CA PHE A 9 22.57 -7.43 -1.82
C PHE A 9 23.35 -8.40 -2.68
N ARG A 10 22.97 -8.53 -3.95
CA ARG A 10 23.69 -9.34 -4.93
C ARG A 10 24.02 -8.51 -6.15
N ASP A 11 25.22 -8.69 -6.68
CA ASP A 11 25.60 -8.10 -7.96
C ASP A 11 24.85 -8.80 -9.09
N SER A 12 24.25 -8.00 -9.97
CA SER A 12 23.53 -8.44 -11.15
C SER A 12 24.20 -7.87 -12.39
N ILE A 13 24.40 -8.74 -13.40
CA ILE A 13 24.89 -8.34 -14.70
C ILE A 13 23.81 -7.47 -15.37
N GLY A 14 24.05 -6.16 -15.45
CA GLY A 14 23.17 -5.18 -16.11
C GLY A 14 22.31 -4.33 -15.19
N PHE A 15 22.06 -4.74 -13.94
CA PHE A 15 21.22 -4.00 -12.99
C PHE A 15 21.98 -3.52 -11.74
N GLY A 16 23.29 -3.78 -11.64
CA GLY A 16 24.09 -3.41 -10.49
C GLY A 16 23.72 -4.22 -9.25
N LYS A 17 23.73 -3.59 -8.07
CA LYS A 17 23.37 -4.26 -6.80
C LYS A 17 21.85 -4.34 -6.64
N ILE A 18 21.34 -5.56 -6.62
CA ILE A 18 19.92 -5.83 -6.39
C ILE A 18 19.72 -6.17 -4.91
N ALA A 19 18.84 -5.42 -4.25
CA ALA A 19 18.35 -5.72 -2.92
C ALA A 19 17.33 -6.87 -2.97
N THR A 20 17.59 -7.94 -2.20
CA THR A 20 16.79 -9.15 -2.18
C THR A 20 16.18 -9.31 -0.78
N PRO A 21 14.84 -9.18 -0.64
CA PRO A 21 14.17 -9.30 0.65
C PRO A 21 14.06 -10.77 1.05
N ILE A 22 14.88 -11.21 2.01
CA ILE A 22 14.90 -12.59 2.49
C ILE A 22 14.31 -12.67 3.90
N ILE A 23 13.34 -13.57 4.09
CA ILE A 23 12.68 -13.82 5.38
C ILE A 23 12.98 -15.27 5.83
N PRO A 24 13.57 -15.48 7.01
CA PRO A 24 13.68 -16.81 7.60
C PRO A 24 12.32 -17.28 8.11
N VAL A 25 11.83 -18.41 7.61
CA VAL A 25 10.58 -19.04 8.04
C VAL A 25 10.85 -20.50 8.37
N ASP A 26 10.42 -20.91 9.55
CA ASP A 26 10.37 -22.32 9.92
C ASP A 26 9.14 -22.96 9.28
N ILE A 27 9.31 -24.12 8.67
CA ILE A 27 8.21 -24.99 8.28
C ILE A 27 8.17 -26.15 9.26
N LEU A 28 7.02 -26.38 9.87
CA LEU A 28 6.78 -27.50 10.77
C LEU A 28 6.43 -28.72 9.93
N GLY A 29 7.38 -29.66 9.83
CA GLY A 29 7.18 -30.94 9.18
C GLY A 29 6.46 -31.95 10.07
N LEU A 30 6.52 -33.23 9.68
CA LEU A 30 5.98 -34.31 10.49
C LEU A 30 6.62 -34.33 11.89
N LYS A 31 5.85 -34.78 12.89
CA LYS A 31 6.26 -34.84 14.31
C LYS A 31 6.69 -33.48 14.90
N ASN A 32 6.17 -32.37 14.38
CA ASN A 32 6.50 -31.00 14.81
C ASN A 32 8.00 -30.65 14.69
N ARG A 33 8.75 -31.32 13.82
CA ARG A 33 10.12 -30.92 13.53
C ARG A 33 10.11 -29.64 12.71
N ALA A 34 10.73 -28.57 13.24
CA ALA A 34 10.89 -27.31 12.53
C ALA A 34 12.09 -27.36 11.58
N TYR A 35 11.89 -26.92 10.35
CA TYR A 35 12.92 -26.76 9.33
C TYR A 35 12.99 -25.29 8.92
N SER A 36 14.11 -24.63 9.21
CA SER A 36 14.30 -23.21 8.88
C SER A 36 14.72 -23.04 7.43
N PHE A 37 13.98 -22.23 6.68
CA PHE A 37 14.29 -21.88 5.30
C PHE A 37 14.35 -20.37 5.10
N ARG A 38 15.20 -19.94 4.17
CA ARG A 38 15.31 -18.54 3.74
C ARG A 38 14.41 -18.35 2.52
N PHE A 39 13.30 -17.67 2.71
CA PHE A 39 12.36 -17.38 1.64
C PHE A 39 12.64 -16.03 1.00
N LEU A 40 12.57 -15.98 -0.33
CA LEU A 40 12.46 -14.72 -1.07
C LEU A 40 11.04 -14.17 -0.92
N LEU A 41 10.89 -12.95 -0.40
CA LEU A 41 9.61 -12.26 -0.47
C LEU A 41 9.41 -11.66 -1.85
N ASP A 42 8.41 -12.15 -2.59
CA ASP A 42 8.07 -11.67 -3.91
C ASP A 42 6.62 -11.20 -3.96
N THR A 43 6.42 -9.88 -3.97
CA THR A 43 5.08 -9.29 -4.08
C THR A 43 4.48 -9.45 -5.49
N GLY A 44 5.30 -9.73 -6.50
CA GLY A 44 4.85 -10.06 -7.85
C GLY A 44 4.23 -11.46 -7.94
N ALA A 45 4.62 -12.39 -7.06
CA ALA A 45 4.05 -13.72 -6.99
C ALA A 45 2.72 -13.73 -6.23
N ASP A 46 1.65 -14.21 -6.85
CA ASP A 46 0.33 -14.34 -6.21
C ASP A 46 0.33 -15.36 -5.07
N MET A 47 1.15 -16.40 -5.24
CA MET A 47 1.19 -17.61 -4.43
C MET A 47 2.61 -17.89 -3.95
N SER A 48 2.72 -18.45 -2.74
CA SER A 48 4.00 -18.90 -2.21
C SER A 48 4.42 -20.22 -2.88
N LEU A 49 5.68 -20.31 -3.27
CA LEU A 49 6.24 -21.46 -4.00
C LEU A 49 7.35 -22.11 -3.17
N VAL A 50 7.42 -23.44 -3.19
CA VAL A 50 8.48 -24.19 -2.51
C VAL A 50 9.08 -25.20 -3.49
N PRO A 51 10.42 -25.36 -3.51
CA PRO A 51 11.08 -26.44 -4.24
C PRO A 51 10.50 -27.81 -3.87
N TYR A 52 10.39 -28.70 -4.85
CA TYR A 52 9.82 -30.03 -4.60
C TYR A 52 10.66 -30.84 -3.62
N LYS A 53 11.99 -30.64 -3.61
CA LYS A 53 12.91 -31.26 -2.65
C LYS A 53 12.59 -30.90 -1.19
N ILE A 54 12.12 -29.68 -0.93
CA ILE A 54 11.72 -29.25 0.41
C ILE A 54 10.46 -30.02 0.81
N ILE A 55 9.48 -30.12 -0.09
CA ILE A 55 8.26 -30.90 0.15
C ILE A 55 8.60 -32.37 0.45
N LEU A 56 9.46 -33.01 -0.36
CA LEU A 56 9.90 -34.37 -0.09
C LEU A 56 10.52 -34.52 1.30
N SER A 57 11.35 -33.56 1.71
CA SER A 57 11.99 -33.59 3.02
C SER A 57 10.97 -33.46 4.16
N LEU A 58 9.98 -32.59 4.01
CA LEU A 58 8.91 -32.37 5.00
C LEU A 58 7.98 -33.57 5.16
N PHE A 59 7.72 -34.30 4.07
CA PHE A 59 6.85 -35.47 4.04
C PHE A 59 7.62 -36.80 4.11
N GLU A 60 8.90 -36.80 4.52
CA GLU A 60 9.75 -38.00 4.63
C GLU A 60 9.73 -38.88 3.35
N GLY A 61 9.76 -38.22 2.18
CA GLY A 61 9.73 -38.86 0.87
C GLY A 61 8.35 -39.34 0.40
N LYS A 62 7.31 -39.20 1.22
CA LYS A 62 5.98 -39.80 0.99
C LYS A 62 4.89 -38.77 0.68
N VAL A 63 4.97 -38.15 -0.50
CA VAL A 63 3.94 -37.22 -0.98
C VAL A 63 2.78 -37.99 -1.60
N ASN A 64 1.58 -37.90 -1.00
CA ASN A 64 0.37 -38.50 -1.59
C ASN A 64 -0.32 -37.53 -2.54
N TYR A 65 0.13 -37.52 -3.79
CA TYR A 65 -0.39 -36.64 -4.85
C TYR A 65 -1.89 -36.76 -5.09
N LYS A 66 -2.50 -37.93 -4.87
CA LYS A 66 -3.94 -38.15 -5.08
C LYS A 66 -4.81 -37.32 -4.14
N LYS A 67 -4.25 -36.84 -3.03
CA LYS A 67 -4.95 -36.01 -2.03
C LYS A 67 -4.67 -34.52 -2.19
N LEU A 68 -3.85 -34.12 -3.16
CA LEU A 68 -3.46 -32.73 -3.36
C LEU A 68 -4.30 -32.10 -4.46
N GLU A 69 -4.71 -30.85 -4.23
CA GLU A 69 -5.34 -30.04 -5.26
C GLU A 69 -4.29 -29.66 -6.32
N THR A 70 -4.66 -29.81 -7.58
CA THR A 70 -3.84 -29.43 -8.73
C THR A 70 -4.31 -28.10 -9.26
N ASN A 71 -3.37 -27.19 -9.50
CA ASN A 71 -3.62 -25.86 -10.04
C ASN A 71 -2.72 -25.59 -11.24
N GLN A 72 -3.07 -24.57 -12.02
CA GLN A 72 -2.26 -24.06 -13.12
C GLN A 72 -1.76 -22.66 -12.79
N VAL A 73 -0.46 -22.43 -12.97
CA VAL A 73 0.17 -21.12 -12.77
C VAL A 73 0.82 -20.68 -14.08
N ILE A 74 0.70 -19.40 -14.40
CA ILE A 74 1.32 -18.79 -15.57
C ILE A 74 2.61 -18.12 -15.12
N GLY A 75 3.75 -18.58 -15.65
CA GLY A 75 5.05 -17.99 -15.38
C GLY A 75 5.35 -16.76 -16.25
N ILE A 76 6.51 -16.14 -16.03
CA ILE A 76 6.99 -14.94 -16.74
C ILE A 76 7.00 -15.14 -18.27
N ASP A 77 7.37 -16.34 -18.74
CA ASP A 77 7.42 -16.69 -20.17
C ASP A 77 6.05 -17.11 -20.75
N SER A 78 4.94 -16.76 -20.07
CA SER A 78 3.57 -17.19 -20.42
C SER A 78 3.36 -18.71 -20.47
N ARG A 79 4.31 -19.49 -19.92
CA ARG A 79 4.20 -20.95 -19.84
C ARG A 79 3.24 -21.33 -18.72
N VAL A 80 2.29 -22.20 -19.05
CA VAL A 80 1.38 -22.79 -18.08
C VAL A 80 2.07 -23.97 -17.40
N ILE A 81 2.10 -23.94 -16.07
CA ILE A 81 2.76 -24.94 -15.24
C ILE A 81 1.71 -25.57 -14.34
N ASN A 82 1.63 -26.91 -14.36
CA ASN A 82 0.86 -27.65 -13.39
C ASN A 82 1.62 -27.70 -12.06
N VAL A 83 0.95 -27.26 -11.00
CA VAL A 83 1.46 -27.25 -9.63
C VAL A 83 0.50 -28.00 -8.72
N TYR A 84 1.06 -28.64 -7.70
CA TYR A 84 0.30 -29.16 -6.58
C TYR A 84 0.26 -28.12 -5.48
N SER A 85 -0.84 -28.07 -4.75
CA SER A 85 -0.98 -27.19 -3.60
C SER A 85 -1.16 -27.98 -2.31
N THR A 86 -0.60 -27.46 -1.23
CA THR A 86 -0.75 -28.00 0.12
C THR A 86 -0.68 -26.88 1.13
N LYS A 87 -1.21 -27.10 2.33
CA LYS A 87 -1.14 -26.14 3.44
C LYS A 87 -0.08 -26.60 4.42
N LEU A 88 0.95 -25.79 4.61
CA LEU A 88 2.01 -26.05 5.57
C LEU A 88 1.79 -25.23 6.83
N SER A 89 2.12 -25.80 7.99
CA SER A 89 2.23 -25.03 9.23
C SER A 89 3.60 -24.37 9.26
N CYS A 90 3.62 -23.05 9.34
CA CYS A 90 4.83 -22.23 9.30
C CYS A 90 4.97 -21.44 10.58
N ARG A 91 6.19 -21.00 10.86
CA ARG A 91 6.49 -20.14 12.00
C ARG A 91 7.51 -19.07 11.62
N LEU A 92 7.18 -17.83 11.94
CA LEU A 92 8.08 -16.68 11.83
C LEU A 92 8.38 -16.20 13.25
N SER A 93 9.60 -16.45 13.72
CA SER A 93 10.00 -16.23 15.11
C SER A 93 9.04 -16.95 16.08
N THR A 94 8.20 -16.23 16.83
CA THR A 94 7.24 -16.82 17.78
C THR A 94 5.82 -16.95 17.24
N VAL A 95 5.57 -16.57 15.98
CA VAL A 95 4.22 -16.54 15.40
C VAL A 95 4.04 -17.72 14.45
N GLU A 96 3.15 -18.63 14.80
CA GLU A 96 2.72 -19.74 13.94
C GLU A 96 1.56 -19.31 13.04
N PHE A 97 1.59 -19.75 11.78
CA PHE A 97 0.58 -19.44 10.78
C PHE A 97 0.51 -20.54 9.71
N PRO A 98 -0.69 -20.84 9.18
CA PRO A 98 -0.81 -21.75 8.05
C PRO A 98 -0.51 -21.01 6.73
N LEU A 99 0.32 -21.59 5.88
CA LEU A 99 0.64 -21.04 4.56
C LEU A 99 0.23 -22.03 3.47
N ASP A 100 -0.62 -21.59 2.55
CA ASP A 100 -0.87 -22.32 1.31
C ASP A 100 0.38 -22.20 0.43
N VAL A 101 0.93 -23.33 0.01
CA VAL A 101 2.13 -23.36 -0.83
C VAL A 101 1.92 -24.21 -2.06
N PHE A 102 2.67 -23.88 -3.10
CA PHE A 102 2.59 -24.51 -4.40
C PHE A 102 3.96 -25.08 -4.77
N PHE A 103 3.96 -26.25 -5.41
CA PHE A 103 5.19 -26.90 -5.85
C PHE A 103 4.94 -27.74 -7.10
N SER A 104 6.00 -27.99 -7.88
CA SER A 104 5.93 -28.85 -9.06
C SER A 104 7.11 -29.82 -9.08
N PRO A 105 6.88 -31.13 -9.26
CA PRO A 105 7.97 -32.09 -9.46
C PRO A 105 8.76 -31.86 -10.75
N LYS A 106 8.18 -31.10 -11.70
CA LYS A 106 8.76 -30.86 -13.03
C LYS A 106 9.54 -29.55 -13.12
N ILE A 107 9.35 -28.64 -12.17
CA ILE A 107 9.95 -27.32 -12.19
C ILE A 107 10.49 -27.03 -10.80
N GLU A 108 11.80 -26.89 -10.73
CA GLU A 108 12.48 -26.53 -9.50
C GLU A 108 12.68 -25.02 -9.47
N VAL A 109 12.20 -24.38 -8.40
CA VAL A 109 12.54 -23.00 -8.10
C VAL A 109 13.85 -22.98 -7.31
N PRO A 110 14.78 -22.04 -7.58
CA PRO A 110 16.10 -22.04 -6.96
C PRO A 110 16.07 -21.75 -5.45
N CYS A 111 15.02 -21.06 -4.99
CA CYS A 111 14.77 -20.78 -3.59
C CYS A 111 13.26 -20.77 -3.34
N PRO A 112 12.81 -21.02 -2.10
CA PRO A 112 11.40 -20.90 -1.77
C PRO A 112 10.99 -19.41 -1.78
N ILE A 113 9.75 -19.16 -2.19
CA ILE A 113 9.20 -17.82 -2.43
C ILE A 113 7.96 -17.61 -1.56
N LEU A 114 7.91 -16.48 -0.85
CA LEU A 114 6.71 -15.98 -0.19
C LEU A 114 5.99 -15.04 -1.15
N GLY A 115 4.84 -15.48 -1.65
CA GLY A 115 3.97 -14.66 -2.50
C GLY A 115 3.03 -13.78 -1.68
N ARG A 116 2.10 -13.08 -2.35
CA ARG A 116 1.11 -12.19 -1.72
C ARG A 116 0.19 -12.91 -0.74
N ASN A 117 0.01 -14.23 -0.85
CA ASN A 117 -0.76 -15.00 0.13
C ASN A 117 -0.13 -15.02 1.54
N PHE A 118 1.19 -14.79 1.68
CA PHE A 118 1.86 -14.57 2.97
C PHE A 118 1.38 -13.27 3.64
N LEU A 119 1.07 -12.24 2.86
CA LEU A 119 0.62 -10.93 3.35
C LEU A 119 -0.76 -10.97 4.01
N LYS A 120 -1.47 -12.11 3.93
CA LYS A 120 -2.70 -12.35 4.71
C LYS A 120 -2.41 -12.46 6.22
N TRP A 121 -1.17 -12.79 6.58
CA TRP A 121 -0.75 -13.06 7.97
C TRP A 121 0.12 -11.95 8.55
N PHE A 122 0.83 -11.22 7.70
CA PHE A 122 1.78 -10.21 8.13
C PHE A 122 1.65 -8.95 7.26
N ASN A 123 1.75 -7.79 7.92
CA ASN A 123 1.95 -6.54 7.21
C ASN A 123 3.43 -6.38 6.90
N VAL A 124 3.76 -5.99 5.68
CA VAL A 124 5.15 -5.83 5.25
C VAL A 124 5.39 -4.41 4.78
N LEU A 125 6.50 -3.82 5.22
CA LEU A 125 6.97 -2.50 4.81
C LEU A 125 8.41 -2.60 4.30
N PHE A 126 8.60 -2.19 3.05
CA PHE A 126 9.92 -2.09 2.43
C PHE A 126 10.54 -0.73 2.79
N LYS A 127 11.69 -0.75 3.46
CA LYS A 127 12.49 0.44 3.75
C LYS A 127 13.81 0.39 2.98
N GLU A 128 14.59 1.47 3.06
CA GLU A 128 15.93 1.50 2.51
C GLU A 128 16.83 0.53 3.29
N GLY A 129 17.36 -0.49 2.61
CA GLY A 129 18.28 -1.48 3.20
C GLY A 129 17.64 -2.57 4.06
N GLU A 130 16.37 -2.45 4.47
CA GLU A 130 15.70 -3.41 5.34
C GLU A 130 14.21 -3.62 5.03
N LEU A 131 13.73 -4.80 5.41
CA LEU A 131 12.33 -5.19 5.41
C LEU A 131 11.78 -5.19 6.84
N GLU A 132 10.66 -4.52 7.08
CA GLU A 132 9.90 -4.67 8.32
C GLU A 132 8.68 -5.58 8.09
N VAL A 133 8.53 -6.58 8.95
CA VAL A 133 7.40 -7.52 8.95
C VAL A 133 6.70 -7.43 10.28
N ALA A 134 5.47 -6.92 10.29
CA ALA A 134 4.65 -6.81 11.47
C ALA A 134 3.64 -7.94 11.54
N ALA A 135 3.75 -8.75 12.59
CA ALA A 135 2.65 -9.59 13.05
C ALA A 135 1.66 -8.68 13.79
N GLU A 136 0.77 -8.03 13.04
CA GLU A 136 -0.51 -7.65 13.62
C GLU A 136 -1.33 -8.93 13.73
N ILE A 137 -1.43 -9.47 14.95
CA ILE A 137 -2.42 -10.49 15.23
C ILE A 137 -3.77 -9.80 15.09
N LEU A 138 -4.32 -9.76 13.87
CA LEU A 138 -5.77 -9.74 13.71
C LEU A 138 -6.22 -11.04 14.34
N ARG A 139 -6.51 -11.02 15.65
CA ARG A 139 -7.30 -12.08 16.30
C ARG A 139 -8.61 -12.08 15.55
N ILE A 140 -8.70 -12.95 14.53
CA ILE A 140 -9.96 -13.35 13.93
C ILE A 140 -10.66 -14.17 15.02
N VAL A 141 -11.26 -13.47 15.98
CA VAL A 141 -12.35 -14.04 16.76
C VAL A 141 -13.47 -14.21 15.73
N PRO A 142 -13.99 -15.43 15.51
CA PRO A 142 -15.11 -15.64 14.61
C PRO A 142 -16.36 -15.04 15.24
N ARG A 143 -16.50 -13.71 15.16
CA ARG A 143 -17.77 -13.04 15.37
C ARG A 143 -18.39 -12.84 13.99
N LYS A 144 -19.48 -13.57 13.76
CA LYS A 144 -20.41 -13.39 12.63
C LYS A 144 -20.52 -11.89 12.31
N ASN A 145 -20.22 -11.51 11.06
CA ASN A 145 -20.40 -10.17 10.48
C ASN A 145 -19.19 -9.21 10.43
N VAL A 146 -17.96 -9.71 10.21
CA VAL A 146 -16.83 -8.86 9.78
C VAL A 146 -16.37 -9.29 8.39
N PHE A 147 -16.49 -8.38 7.41
CA PHE A 147 -15.98 -8.58 6.05
C PHE A 147 -14.75 -7.69 5.85
N TYR A 148 -13.64 -8.29 5.45
CA TYR A 148 -12.46 -7.58 4.98
C TYR A 148 -12.58 -7.42 3.47
N LYS A 149 -12.65 -6.18 2.98
CA LYS A 149 -12.59 -5.88 1.55
C LYS A 149 -11.26 -5.23 1.25
N PHE A 150 -10.33 -6.01 0.70
CA PHE A 150 -9.14 -5.48 0.05
C PHE A 150 -9.61 -4.74 -1.20
N ARG A 151 -9.34 -3.44 -1.28
CA ARG A 151 -9.48 -2.69 -2.53
C ARG A 151 -8.07 -2.48 -3.03
N GLU A 152 -7.76 -3.01 -4.21
CA GLU A 152 -6.57 -2.61 -4.95
C GLU A 152 -6.54 -1.09 -5.02
N ALA A 153 -5.60 -0.51 -4.30
CA ALA A 153 -5.21 0.87 -4.43
C ALA A 153 -3.73 0.82 -4.77
N ASP A 154 -3.40 1.27 -5.98
CA ASP A 154 -2.04 1.34 -6.49
C ASP A 154 -1.04 1.76 -5.42
N GLU A 155 -0.02 0.92 -5.29
CA GLU A 155 1.32 1.18 -4.77
C GLU A 155 1.42 2.17 -3.60
N ARG A 156 1.51 1.58 -2.40
CA ARG A 156 2.29 2.01 -1.21
C ARG A 156 1.53 2.14 0.12
N GLN A 157 0.23 1.85 0.23
CA GLN A 157 -0.41 1.70 1.55
C GLN A 157 -1.53 0.67 1.57
N VAL A 158 -1.48 -0.24 2.54
CA VAL A 158 -2.59 -1.13 2.91
C VAL A 158 -3.50 -0.35 3.86
N ILE A 159 -4.74 -0.06 3.45
CA ILE A 159 -5.74 0.58 4.31
C ILE A 159 -6.64 -0.50 4.89
N ILE A 160 -6.58 -0.70 6.21
CA ILE A 160 -7.43 -1.65 6.93
C ILE A 160 -8.76 -0.96 7.30
N TYR A 161 -9.88 -1.47 6.78
CA TYR A 161 -11.21 -1.00 7.18
C TYR A 161 -11.83 -1.96 8.20
N LYS A 162 -12.15 -1.47 9.40
CA LYS A 162 -12.97 -2.18 10.38
C LYS A 162 -14.42 -1.67 10.28
N LYS A 163 -15.33 -2.47 9.70
CA LYS A 163 -16.76 -2.16 9.67
C LYS A 163 -17.44 -2.80 10.88
N ILE A 164 -17.83 -2.01 11.86
CA ILE A 164 -18.56 -2.48 13.05
C ILE A 164 -20.05 -2.20 12.82
N PHE A 165 -20.86 -3.25 12.76
CA PHE A 165 -22.30 -3.12 12.84
C PHE A 165 -22.72 -3.24 14.30
N SER A 166 -23.30 -2.17 14.86
CA SER A 166 -23.99 -2.26 16.15
C SER A 166 -25.49 -2.18 15.90
N LYS A 167 -26.25 -3.13 16.42
CA LYS A 167 -27.71 -3.04 16.50
C LYS A 167 -28.06 -2.16 17.70
N LYS A 168 -28.56 -0.95 17.44
CA LYS A 168 -29.23 -0.14 18.47
C LYS A 168 -30.64 0.19 17.92
N ASN A 169 -31.67 -0.24 18.64
CA ASN A 169 -33.09 -0.01 18.31
C ASN A 169 -33.54 -0.50 16.91
N GLY A 170 -33.09 -1.68 16.47
CA GLY A 170 -33.55 -2.26 15.20
C GLY A 170 -33.02 -1.60 13.92
N ILE A 171 -32.20 -0.56 14.03
CA ILE A 171 -31.61 0.16 12.89
C ILE A 171 -30.09 -0.10 12.87
N ASN A 172 -29.56 -0.47 11.71
CA ASN A 172 -28.12 -0.64 11.50
C ASN A 172 -27.44 0.74 11.52
N GLN A 173 -26.75 1.08 12.61
CA GLN A 173 -25.90 2.27 12.67
C GLN A 173 -24.44 1.92 12.35
N ILE A 174 -23.83 2.74 11.49
CA ILE A 174 -22.39 2.70 11.17
C ILE A 174 -21.67 3.59 12.19
N THR A 175 -20.82 3.01 13.03
CA THR A 175 -19.94 3.76 13.95
C THR A 175 -18.48 3.74 13.43
N ASN A 176 -17.77 4.85 13.67
CA ASN A 176 -16.57 5.30 12.93
C ASN A 176 -15.30 4.45 13.09
N ILE A 177 -14.40 4.75 12.14
CA ILE A 177 -13.10 4.21 11.75
C ILE A 177 -11.99 4.80 12.62
N ASN A 178 -10.97 4.00 12.97
CA ASN A 178 -9.71 4.51 13.50
C ASN A 178 -8.64 4.37 12.40
N VAL A 179 -8.00 5.48 12.03
CA VAL A 179 -6.89 5.54 11.06
C VAL A 179 -5.64 5.78 11.88
N GLY A 180 -4.73 4.81 11.92
CA GLY A 180 -3.49 4.94 12.69
C GLY A 180 -2.54 5.96 12.04
N GLY A 181 -2.26 7.04 12.76
CA GLY A 181 -1.14 7.96 12.56
C GLY A 181 -0.42 8.17 13.90
N ASP A 182 0.86 8.49 13.83
CA ASP A 182 1.91 8.50 14.87
C ASP A 182 1.49 8.78 16.32
N VAL A 183 1.96 7.92 17.24
CA VAL A 183 2.04 8.22 18.68
C VAL A 183 3.29 9.05 18.92
N ILE A 184 3.16 10.37 18.88
CA ILE A 184 4.16 11.27 19.46
C ILE A 184 3.94 11.25 20.98
N ASN A 185 4.85 10.61 21.70
CA ASN A 185 4.94 10.76 23.15
C ASN A 185 5.31 12.22 23.47
N SER A 186 4.33 12.98 23.96
CA SER A 186 4.61 14.18 24.75
C SER A 186 3.98 13.97 26.13
N ASN A 187 4.83 14.04 27.15
CA ASN A 187 4.40 14.09 28.54
C ASN A 187 3.50 15.32 28.71
N ILE A 188 2.22 15.09 28.98
CA ILE A 188 1.29 16.12 29.44
C ILE A 188 0.61 15.56 30.69
N ASP A 189 1.07 16.02 31.85
CA ASP A 189 0.25 16.05 33.06
C ASP A 189 -0.97 16.93 32.77
N ALA A 190 -2.17 16.35 32.81
CA ALA A 190 -3.40 17.12 32.87
C ALA A 190 -4.53 16.30 33.50
N SER A 191 -4.88 16.72 34.71
CA SER A 191 -6.13 16.47 35.43
C SER A 191 -7.35 16.32 34.50
N ILE A 192 -8.09 15.24 34.71
CA ILE A 192 -9.36 14.92 34.05
C ILE A 192 -10.39 16.01 34.39
N ASN A 193 -10.67 16.89 33.42
CA ASN A 193 -11.84 17.77 33.46
C ASN A 193 -12.90 17.28 32.46
N LYS A 194 -14.00 16.78 33.02
CA LYS A 194 -15.03 15.95 32.37
C LYS A 194 -15.99 16.66 31.40
N ARG A 195 -15.62 17.77 30.75
CA ARG A 195 -16.62 18.58 29.98
C ARG A 195 -16.29 19.04 28.56
N ASN A 196 -15.12 18.75 27.98
CA ASN A 196 -14.87 19.09 26.56
C ASN A 196 -14.46 17.85 25.77
N SER A 197 -15.46 17.12 25.25
CA SER A 197 -15.22 16.11 24.23
C SER A 197 -14.65 16.78 22.97
N PRO A 198 -13.51 16.33 22.42
CA PRO A 198 -12.97 16.89 21.18
C PRO A 198 -13.99 16.71 20.05
N GLN A 199 -14.39 17.82 19.42
CA GLN A 199 -15.22 17.76 18.21
C GLN A 199 -14.39 17.11 17.09
N ILE A 200 -14.71 15.86 16.77
CA ILE A 200 -14.11 15.15 15.64
C ILE A 200 -14.74 15.71 14.35
N ILE A 201 -14.01 16.58 13.66
CA ILE A 201 -14.40 17.11 12.35
C ILE A 201 -14.37 15.96 11.35
N LYS A 202 -15.55 15.49 10.93
CA LYS A 202 -15.68 14.41 9.94
C LYS A 202 -15.34 14.96 8.55
N ILE A 203 -14.11 14.73 8.11
CA ILE A 203 -13.65 15.18 6.78
C ILE A 203 -14.31 14.31 5.70
N ASN A 204 -15.16 14.92 4.87
CA ASN A 204 -15.80 14.23 3.75
C ASN A 204 -14.87 14.23 2.53
N HIS A 205 -14.17 13.13 2.30
CA HIS A 205 -13.20 12.98 1.18
C HIS A 205 -13.84 13.25 -0.19
N GLN A 206 -15.11 12.86 -0.39
CA GLN A 206 -15.81 13.12 -1.65
C GLN A 206 -16.07 14.61 -1.85
N LYS A 207 -16.41 15.33 -0.77
CA LYS A 207 -16.60 16.78 -0.82
C LYS A 207 -15.28 17.48 -1.17
N ILE A 208 -14.18 17.13 -0.51
CA ILE A 208 -12.85 17.70 -0.79
C ILE A 208 -12.45 17.50 -2.25
N VAL A 209 -12.58 16.27 -2.75
CA VAL A 209 -12.27 15.97 -4.15
C VAL A 209 -13.15 16.78 -5.10
N LYS A 210 -14.46 16.86 -4.82
CA LYS A 210 -15.40 17.63 -5.65
C LYS A 210 -15.10 19.12 -5.64
N ASP A 211 -14.75 19.68 -4.49
CA ASP A 211 -14.41 21.10 -4.34
C ASP A 211 -13.10 21.44 -5.06
N ILE A 212 -12.10 20.54 -5.01
CA ILE A 212 -10.85 20.71 -5.75
C ILE A 212 -11.08 20.62 -7.26
N SER A 213 -11.82 19.62 -7.74
CA SER A 213 -12.16 19.52 -9.16
C SER A 213 -12.88 20.76 -9.66
N LYS A 214 -13.87 21.26 -8.90
CA LYS A 214 -14.60 22.50 -9.23
C LYS A 214 -13.67 23.71 -9.35
N ASN A 215 -12.71 23.86 -8.43
CA ASN A 215 -11.75 24.96 -8.50
C ASN A 215 -10.78 24.82 -9.68
N VAL A 216 -10.38 23.60 -10.04
CA VAL A 216 -9.57 23.37 -11.25
C VAL A 216 -10.35 23.72 -12.52
N ASP A 217 -11.65 23.42 -12.56
CA ASP A 217 -12.50 23.83 -13.68
C ASP A 217 -12.59 25.36 -13.80
N LEU A 218 -12.73 26.07 -12.67
CA LEU A 218 -12.76 27.54 -12.64
C LEU A 218 -11.48 28.17 -13.21
N LEU A 219 -10.31 27.56 -13.06
CA LEU A 219 -9.06 28.09 -13.65
C LEU A 219 -9.17 28.23 -15.17
N SER A 220 -9.89 27.33 -15.81
CA SER A 220 -9.98 27.28 -17.26
C SER A 220 -10.90 28.34 -17.84
N GLU A 221 -11.92 28.72 -17.07
CA GLU A 221 -12.93 29.71 -17.46
C GLU A 221 -12.56 31.11 -16.97
N SER A 222 -11.62 31.21 -16.03
CA SER A 222 -11.26 32.47 -15.39
C SER A 222 -10.16 33.23 -16.13
N PRO A 223 -10.20 34.58 -16.11
CA PRO A 223 -9.08 35.39 -16.57
C PRO A 223 -7.86 35.17 -15.67
N LEU A 224 -6.66 35.41 -16.24
CA LEU A 224 -5.37 35.18 -15.57
C LEU A 224 -5.28 35.85 -14.19
N SER A 225 -5.90 37.02 -14.04
CA SER A 225 -5.93 37.80 -12.79
C SER A 225 -6.59 37.06 -11.62
N LYS A 226 -7.46 36.08 -11.88
CA LYS A 226 -8.13 35.28 -10.83
C LYS A 226 -7.41 33.98 -10.48
N TRP A 227 -6.41 33.58 -11.26
CA TRP A 227 -5.75 32.27 -11.08
C TRP A 227 -5.07 32.14 -9.73
N THR A 228 -4.41 33.21 -9.25
CA THR A 228 -3.75 33.21 -7.94
C THR A 228 -4.74 32.97 -6.79
N GLU A 229 -5.94 33.56 -6.85
CA GLU A 229 -6.96 33.36 -5.83
C GLU A 229 -7.50 31.92 -5.83
N ILE A 230 -7.76 31.37 -7.03
CA ILE A 230 -8.27 30.00 -7.18
C ILE A 230 -7.23 28.99 -6.69
N ILE A 231 -5.96 29.16 -7.07
CA ILE A 231 -4.87 28.30 -6.62
C ILE A 231 -4.69 28.39 -5.10
N LYS A 232 -4.78 29.58 -4.48
CA LYS A 232 -4.76 29.73 -3.02
C LYS A 232 -5.90 28.96 -2.33
N LYS A 233 -7.10 28.92 -2.94
CA LYS A 233 -8.22 28.12 -2.40
C LYS A 233 -7.92 26.62 -2.46
N ILE A 234 -7.35 26.15 -3.57
CA ILE A 234 -6.96 24.73 -3.71
C ILE A 234 -5.85 24.39 -2.70
N ASP A 235 -4.84 25.25 -2.57
CA ASP A 235 -3.70 25.04 -1.66
C ASP A 235 -4.13 25.06 -0.19
N LYS A 236 -5.02 25.98 0.20
CA LYS A 236 -5.66 25.97 1.52
C LYS A 236 -6.36 24.63 1.78
N THR A 237 -7.21 24.20 0.84
CA THR A 237 -7.93 22.92 0.96
C THR A 237 -6.97 21.74 1.05
N TYR A 238 -5.85 21.79 0.31
CA TYR A 238 -4.81 20.76 0.32
C TYR A 238 -4.04 20.72 1.65
N SER A 239 -3.72 21.87 2.23
CA SER A 239 -3.00 21.99 3.50
C SER A 239 -3.81 21.49 4.70
N GLU A 240 -5.14 21.58 4.63
CA GLU A 240 -6.07 21.10 5.66
C GLU A 240 -6.25 19.56 5.64
N VAL A 241 -5.78 18.89 4.59
CA VAL A 241 -5.81 17.42 4.51
C VAL A 241 -4.61 16.87 5.27
N SER A 242 -4.83 16.04 6.29
CA SER A 242 -3.76 15.30 6.99
C SER A 242 -3.48 13.92 6.38
N ASP A 243 -4.42 13.37 5.60
CA ASP A 243 -4.33 12.06 4.97
C ASP A 243 -3.46 12.09 3.70
N ASP A 244 -2.30 11.42 3.75
CA ASP A 244 -1.34 11.35 2.63
C ASP A 244 -1.86 10.63 1.39
N VAL A 245 -2.80 9.68 1.54
CA VAL A 245 -3.45 9.02 0.40
C VAL A 245 -4.36 10.03 -0.29
N LEU A 246 -5.12 10.80 0.48
CA LEU A 246 -5.99 11.84 -0.05
C LEU A 246 -5.17 12.95 -0.70
N LYS A 247 -4.05 13.38 -0.10
CA LYS A 247 -3.10 14.32 -0.73
C LYS A 247 -2.59 13.82 -2.07
N ARG A 248 -2.16 12.56 -2.16
CA ARG A 248 -1.70 11.95 -3.42
C ARG A 248 -2.80 11.89 -4.47
N ARG A 249 -4.02 11.55 -4.06
CA ARG A 249 -5.19 11.53 -4.96
C ARG A 249 -5.50 12.93 -5.48
N ILE A 250 -5.49 13.93 -4.61
CA ILE A 250 -5.67 15.34 -4.99
C ILE A 250 -4.59 15.75 -6.00
N HIS A 251 -3.33 15.42 -5.73
CA HIS A 251 -2.22 15.69 -6.64
C HIS A 251 -2.47 15.12 -8.03
N ARG A 252 -2.89 13.85 -8.11
CA ARG A 252 -3.18 13.17 -9.38
C ARG A 252 -4.33 13.85 -10.13
N ILE A 253 -5.39 14.25 -9.44
CA ILE A 253 -6.55 14.92 -10.05
C ILE A 253 -6.14 16.26 -10.64
N VAL A 254 -5.47 17.10 -9.84
CA VAL A 254 -5.03 18.43 -10.28
C VAL A 254 -4.08 18.30 -11.46
N LYS A 255 -3.09 17.40 -11.38
CA LYS A 255 -2.15 17.13 -12.47
C LYS A 255 -2.88 16.70 -13.74
N ASN A 256 -3.73 15.69 -13.66
CA ASN A 256 -4.40 15.12 -14.83
C ASN A 256 -5.32 16.15 -15.52
N GLU A 257 -6.06 16.94 -14.74
CA GLU A 257 -6.92 17.98 -15.32
C GLU A 257 -6.10 19.12 -15.94
N PHE A 258 -5.00 19.55 -15.32
CA PHE A 258 -4.08 20.50 -15.95
C PHE A 258 -3.51 19.97 -17.26
N GLU A 259 -3.02 18.72 -17.29
CA GLU A 259 -2.46 18.10 -18.48
C GLU A 259 -3.50 17.98 -19.60
N LYS A 260 -4.72 17.54 -19.27
CA LYS A 260 -5.84 17.45 -20.21
C LYS A 260 -6.19 18.81 -20.82
N ARG A 261 -6.20 19.88 -20.01
CA ARG A 261 -6.50 21.24 -20.46
C ARG A 261 -5.38 21.81 -21.33
N ILE A 262 -4.12 21.64 -20.95
CA ILE A 262 -2.95 22.05 -21.75
C ILE A 262 -2.97 21.40 -23.13
N LYS A 263 -3.36 20.11 -23.22
CA LYS A 263 -3.49 19.41 -24.50
C LYS A 263 -4.65 19.92 -25.35
N LYS A 264 -5.75 20.36 -24.74
CA LYS A 264 -6.98 20.77 -25.43
C LYS A 264 -6.98 22.25 -25.85
N ASP A 265 -6.31 23.12 -25.10
CA ASP A 265 -6.34 24.56 -25.30
C ASP A 265 -4.93 25.19 -25.24
N LYS A 266 -4.43 25.59 -26.42
CA LYS A 266 -3.12 26.27 -26.56
C LYS A 266 -3.08 27.62 -25.85
N ASN A 267 -4.21 28.34 -25.76
CA ASN A 267 -4.30 29.58 -25.02
C ASN A 267 -4.21 29.33 -23.51
N PHE A 268 -4.78 28.23 -23.01
CA PHE A 268 -4.61 27.82 -21.62
C PHE A 268 -3.14 27.56 -21.26
N LYS A 269 -2.41 26.86 -22.14
CA LYS A 269 -0.96 26.65 -21.95
C LYS A 269 -0.19 27.98 -21.83
N ASN A 270 -0.44 28.90 -22.76
CA ASN A 270 0.24 30.21 -22.76
C ASN A 270 -0.10 31.03 -21.50
N LYS A 271 -1.37 31.02 -21.09
CA LYS A 271 -1.82 31.64 -19.82
C LYS A 271 -1.11 31.01 -18.62
N ALA A 272 -1.07 29.68 -18.53
CA ALA A 272 -0.43 28.98 -17.42
C ALA A 272 1.07 29.30 -17.31
N VAL A 273 1.79 29.35 -18.44
CA VAL A 273 3.21 29.75 -18.49
C VAL A 273 3.38 31.22 -18.07
N ALA A 274 2.54 32.13 -18.57
CA ALA A 274 2.60 33.55 -18.22
C ALA A 274 2.32 33.79 -16.72
N TRP A 275 1.34 33.09 -16.16
CA TRP A 275 1.05 33.13 -14.72
C TRP A 275 2.23 32.58 -13.90
N LEU A 276 2.81 31.45 -14.30
CA LEU A 276 3.98 30.91 -13.61
C LEU A 276 5.16 31.87 -13.62
N LYS A 277 5.46 32.53 -14.75
CA LYS A 277 6.54 33.53 -14.82
C LYS A 277 6.31 34.69 -13.84
N ARG A 278 5.05 35.10 -13.66
CA ARG A 278 4.65 36.15 -12.71
C ARG A 278 4.74 35.71 -11.24
N VAL A 279 4.38 34.46 -10.93
CA VAL A 279 4.46 33.93 -9.55
C VAL A 279 5.90 33.51 -9.19
N ALA A 280 6.66 33.07 -10.19
CA ALA A 280 8.05 32.64 -10.05
C ALA A 280 8.96 33.78 -9.56
N THR A 281 8.69 34.98 -10.04
CA THR A 281 9.41 36.21 -9.68
C THR A 281 9.10 36.67 -8.25
N ASP A 282 7.93 36.29 -7.71
CA ASP A 282 7.45 36.78 -6.42
C ASP A 282 7.64 35.81 -5.25
N THR A 283 7.84 34.48 -5.45
CA THR A 283 7.63 33.55 -4.31
C THR A 283 8.22 32.11 -4.38
N ILE A 284 9.17 31.78 -5.27
CA ILE A 284 9.63 30.37 -5.45
C ILE A 284 10.18 29.73 -4.16
N SER A 285 10.78 30.49 -3.24
CA SER A 285 11.35 29.94 -2.01
C SER A 285 10.32 29.40 -1.01
N ASN A 286 9.04 29.76 -1.11
CA ASN A 286 8.02 29.40 -0.10
C ASN A 286 7.11 28.22 -0.51
N PHE A 287 7.32 27.62 -1.67
CA PHE A 287 6.37 26.65 -2.25
C PHE A 287 6.85 25.20 -2.30
N THR A 288 7.97 24.86 -1.66
CA THR A 288 8.45 23.48 -1.54
C THR A 288 7.41 22.60 -0.83
N GLY A 289 6.85 21.63 -1.57
CA GLY A 289 5.80 20.72 -1.07
C GLY A 289 4.35 21.13 -1.38
N SER A 290 4.13 22.29 -2.00
CA SER A 290 2.80 22.73 -2.43
C SER A 290 2.38 22.10 -3.77
N LEU A 291 1.07 22.04 -3.99
CA LEU A 291 0.47 21.63 -5.26
C LEU A 291 0.95 22.50 -6.45
N LEU A 292 1.28 23.75 -6.15
CA LEU A 292 1.87 24.74 -7.04
C LEU A 292 3.21 24.29 -7.61
N ALA A 293 4.07 23.69 -6.78
CA ALA A 293 5.37 23.19 -7.23
C ALA A 293 5.23 22.05 -8.25
N VAL A 294 4.21 21.21 -8.10
CA VAL A 294 3.93 20.11 -9.05
C VAL A 294 3.42 20.64 -10.40
N VAL A 295 2.53 21.63 -10.37
CA VAL A 295 2.03 22.30 -11.58
C VAL A 295 3.17 23.05 -12.28
N ALA A 296 3.98 23.79 -11.53
CA ALA A 296 5.13 24.54 -12.03
C ALA A 296 6.19 23.64 -12.67
N SER A 297 6.61 22.57 -11.97
CA SER A 297 7.60 21.61 -12.47
C SER A 297 7.16 20.99 -13.80
N LYS A 298 5.87 20.68 -13.96
CA LYS A 298 5.37 20.06 -15.18
C LYS A 298 5.27 21.06 -16.34
N LEU A 299 4.80 22.27 -16.07
CA LEU A 299 4.70 23.33 -17.09
C LEU A 299 6.09 23.75 -17.60
N LEU A 300 7.10 23.83 -16.73
CA LEU A 300 8.50 24.10 -17.11
C LEU A 300 9.10 23.00 -17.99
N LYS A 301 8.69 21.73 -17.80
CA LYS A 301 9.10 20.62 -18.68
C LYS A 301 8.41 20.63 -20.05
N MET A 302 7.36 21.43 -20.21
CA MET A 302 6.55 21.48 -21.43
C MET A 302 6.72 22.78 -22.22
N SER A 303 7.34 23.80 -21.62
CA SER A 303 7.77 25.05 -22.27
C SER A 303 9.14 24.88 -22.89
#